data_AF-A0A2D8PV09-F1
#
_entry.id   AF-A0A2D8PV09-F1
#
_cell.length_a   1.000
_cell.length_b   1.000
_cell.length_c   1.000
_cell.angle_alpha   90.00
_cell.angle_beta   90.00
_cell.angle_gamma   90.00
#
_symmetry.space_group_name_H-M   'P 1'
#
loop_
_entity.id
_entity.type
_entity.pdbx_description
1 polymer ?
#
loop_
_entity_poly.entity_id
_entity_poly.type
_entity_poly.pdbx_seq_one_letter_code
_entity_poly.pdbx_strand_id
1 'polypeptide(L)' 'EGFGPSDTTICAPIVGMIAGVAELIFGKDAEGWENRCAACGDEQCLFEARAES' A
#
# COMPACT_ATOMS: atom_id res chain seq x y z
N GLU A 1 -3.76 -22.63 4.17
CA GLU A 1 -2.62 -22.00 4.88
C GLU A 1 -1.99 -20.96 3.97
N GLY A 2 -1.30 -19.96 4.52
CA GLY A 2 -0.59 -18.94 3.73
C GLY A 2 0.77 -19.43 3.20
N PHE A 3 1.47 -18.57 2.45
CA PHE A 3 2.78 -18.89 1.84
C PHE A 3 3.98 -18.76 2.80
N GLY A 4 3.75 -18.34 4.05
CA GLY A 4 4.81 -18.04 5.01
C GLY A 4 5.31 -16.58 4.91
N PRO A 5 6.44 -16.26 5.57
CA PRO A 5 7.07 -14.94 5.48
C PRO A 5 7.46 -14.57 4.05
N SER A 6 7.55 -13.27 3.77
CA SER A 6 7.94 -12.74 2.47
C SER A 6 9.11 -11.77 2.60
N ASP A 7 10.02 -11.80 1.62
CA ASP A 7 11.12 -10.84 1.51
C ASP A 7 10.70 -9.51 0.85
N THR A 8 9.44 -9.40 0.42
CA THR A 8 8.88 -8.22 -0.24
C THR A 8 7.47 -7.91 0.26
N THR A 9 7.07 -6.65 0.17
CA THR A 9 5.71 -6.18 0.43
C THR A 9 4.72 -6.90 -0.48
N ILE A 10 3.60 -7.39 0.09
CA ILE A 10 2.64 -8.24 -0.64
C ILE A 10 1.26 -7.61 -0.83
N CYS A 11 0.97 -6.47 -0.21
CA CYS A 11 -0.38 -5.92 -0.17
C CYS A 11 -0.72 -5.04 -1.39
N ALA A 12 -0.32 -5.45 -2.59
CA ALA A 12 -0.55 -4.71 -3.84
C ALA A 12 -2.02 -4.29 -4.08
N PRO A 13 -3.05 -5.10 -3.73
CA PRO A 13 -4.44 -4.64 -3.84
C PRO A 13 -4.78 -3.47 -2.91
N ILE A 14 -4.22 -3.43 -1.70
CA ILE A 14 -4.44 -2.34 -0.76
C ILE A 14 -3.73 -1.08 -1.26
N VAL A 15 -2.52 -1.22 -1.80
CA VAL A 15 -1.77 -0.15 -2.45
C VAL A 15 -2.60 0.48 -3.58
N GLY A 16 -3.20 -0.31 -4.46
CA GLY A 16 -4.08 0.19 -5.51
C GLY A 16 -5.34 0.88 -4.95
N MET A 17 -5.94 0.33 -3.89
CA MET A 17 -7.10 0.91 -3.24
C MET A 17 -6.81 2.30 -2.65
N ILE A 18 -5.70 2.46 -1.90
CA ILE A 18 -5.38 3.75 -1.27
C ILE A 18 -5.01 4.82 -2.30
N ALA A 19 -4.37 4.44 -3.42
CA ALA A 19 -4.11 5.32 -4.54
C ALA A 19 -5.43 5.82 -5.14
N GLY A 20 -6.35 4.91 -5.48
CA GLY A 20 -7.67 5.28 -6.02
C GLY A 20 -8.50 6.13 -5.06
N VAL A 21 -8.43 5.89 -3.74
CA VAL A 21 -9.07 6.75 -2.74
C VAL A 21 -8.45 8.15 -2.74
N ALA A 22 -7.12 8.27 -2.83
CA ALA A 22 -6.46 9.56 -2.94
C ALA A 22 -6.87 10.30 -4.22
N GLU A 23 -6.99 9.62 -5.36
CA GLU A 23 -7.47 10.21 -6.61
C GLU A 23 -8.88 10.79 -6.47
N LEU A 24 -9.79 10.06 -5.80
CA LEU A 24 -11.14 10.52 -5.54
C LEU A 24 -11.19 11.74 -4.60
N ILE A 25 -10.33 11.79 -3.59
CA ILE A 25 -10.27 12.89 -2.62
C ILE A 25 -9.70 14.16 -3.25
N PHE A 26 -8.61 14.02 -4.02
CA PHE A 26 -7.85 15.16 -4.53
C PHE A 26 -8.23 15.57 -5.96
N GLY A 27 -8.94 14.73 -6.70
CA GLY A 27 -9.31 14.98 -8.10
C GLY A 27 -8.11 15.03 -9.05
N LYS A 28 -7.04 14.31 -8.72
CA LYS A 28 -5.77 14.22 -9.47
C LYS A 28 -5.26 12.79 -9.40
N ASP A 29 -4.40 12.42 -10.34
CA ASP A 29 -3.67 11.16 -10.30
C ASP A 29 -2.89 11.02 -8.98
N ALA A 30 -2.81 9.81 -8.44
CA ALA A 30 -2.12 9.54 -7.20
C ALA A 30 -1.37 8.21 -7.24
N GLU A 31 -0.25 8.16 -6.52
CA GLU A 31 0.53 6.94 -6.32
C GLU A 31 0.39 6.48 -4.86
N GLY A 32 0.35 5.18 -4.65
CA GLY A 32 0.35 4.56 -3.33
C GLY A 32 1.50 3.58 -3.17
N TRP A 33 1.92 3.32 -1.94
CA TRP A 33 2.92 2.32 -1.62
C TRP A 33 2.72 1.72 -0.22
N GLU A 34 3.26 0.51 -0.03
CA GLU A 34 3.37 -0.16 1.27
C GLU A 34 4.79 0.01 1.79
N ASN A 35 4.98 0.72 2.91
CA ASN A 35 6.29 0.97 3.51
C ASN A 35 6.72 -0.13 4.51
N ARG A 36 5.74 -0.81 5.11
CA ARG A 36 5.92 -1.86 6.11
C ARG A 36 4.91 -2.95 5.84
N CYS A 37 5.29 -4.22 6.04
CA CYS A 37 4.44 -5.37 5.78
C CYS A 37 4.55 -6.41 6.90
N ALA A 38 3.42 -6.80 7.48
CA ALA A 38 3.42 -7.86 8.49
C ALA A 38 3.95 -9.21 7.95
N ALA A 39 3.81 -9.46 6.64
CA ALA A 39 4.39 -10.65 6.00
C ALA A 39 5.93 -10.60 5.95
N CYS A 40 6.53 -9.41 6.04
CA CYS A 40 7.98 -9.20 6.12
C CYS A 40 8.51 -9.18 7.57
N GLY A 41 7.64 -9.41 8.56
CA GLY A 41 8.01 -9.42 9.98
C GLY A 41 7.84 -8.07 10.69
N ASP A 42 7.25 -7.05 10.04
CA ASP A 42 6.87 -5.81 10.71
C ASP A 42 5.68 -6.05 11.67
N GLU A 43 5.55 -5.20 12.69
CA GLU A 43 4.41 -5.25 13.64
C GLU A 43 3.06 -5.05 12.95
N GLN A 44 3.03 -4.19 11.93
CA GLN A 44 1.82 -3.86 11.18
C GLN A 44 2.17 -3.35 9.78
N CYS A 45 1.23 -3.50 8.85
CA CYS A 45 1.34 -2.88 7.54
C CYS A 45 1.20 -1.35 7.65
N LEU A 46 2.00 -0.61 6.86
CA LEU A 46 1.87 0.84 6.74
C LEU A 46 1.78 1.23 5.27
N PHE A 47 0.76 2.02 4.93
CA PHE A 47 0.46 2.45 3.58
C PHE A 47 0.44 3.97 3.50
N GLU A 48 0.97 4.52 2.42
CA GLU A 48 0.94 5.95 2.12
C GLU A 48 0.50 6.17 0.68
N ALA A 49 -0.23 7.26 0.44
CA ALA A 49 -0.60 7.70 -0.90
C ALA A 49 -0.28 9.19 -1.06
N ARG A 50 0.11 9.59 -2.26
CA ARG A 50 0.41 10.97 -2.62
C ARG A 50 -0.20 11.31 -3.97
N ALA A 51 -1.03 12.35 -3.97
CA ALA A 51 -1.52 12.96 -5.20
C ALA A 51 -0.41 13.76 -5.89
N GLU A 52 -0.46 13.80 -7.21
CA GLU A 52 0.44 14.63 -8.01
C GLU A 52 0.20 16.13 -7.76
N SER A 53 1.28 16.91 -7.86
CA SER A 53 1.29 18.36 -7.60
C SER A 53 0.62 19.14 -8.71
#